data_AF-A0A9D3VQ77-F1
#
_entry.id   AF-A0A9D3VQ77-F1
#
_cell.length_a   1.000
_cell.length_b   1.000
_cell.length_c   1.000
_cell.angle_alpha   90.00
_cell.angle_beta   90.00
_cell.angle_gamma   90.00
#
_symmetry.space_group_name_H-M   'P 1'
#
loop_
_entity.id
_entity.type
_entity.pdbx_description
1 polymer ?
#
loop_
_entity_poly.entity_id
_entity_poly.type
_entity_poly.pdbx_seq_one_letter_code
_entity_poly.pdbx_strand_id
1 'polypeptide(L)' 'MASKVEKRGLMALILVLVISTLAEPAFCIYWNWKFHVHLVNAMSDNSKPLMVHVKSKNNDLQEHPLWKNGDFQYRVASLK' A
#
# COMPACT_ATOMS: atom_id res chain seq x y z
N MET A 1 -15.55 -51.38 18.55
CA MET A 1 -16.03 -50.13 17.90
C MET A 1 -15.18 -48.89 18.24
N ALA A 2 -14.58 -48.79 19.44
CA ALA A 2 -13.74 -47.64 19.86
C ALA A 2 -12.54 -47.33 18.95
N SER A 3 -11.79 -48.35 18.49
CA SER A 3 -10.60 -48.16 17.65
C SER A 3 -10.87 -47.47 16.30
N LYS A 4 -12.09 -47.59 15.74
CA LYS A 4 -12.45 -46.96 14.45
C LYS A 4 -12.76 -45.46 14.61
N VAL A 5 -13.26 -45.06 15.79
CA VAL A 5 -13.54 -43.66 16.13
C VAL A 5 -12.24 -42.92 16.45
N GLU A 6 -11.35 -43.56 17.18
CA GLU A 6 -10.02 -43.01 17.52
C GLU A 6 -9.18 -42.74 16.26
N LYS A 7 -9.15 -43.69 15.32
CA LYS A 7 -8.47 -43.51 14.02
C LYS A 7 -9.07 -42.38 13.19
N ARG A 8 -10.39 -42.18 13.25
CA ARG A 8 -11.07 -41.06 12.57
C ARG A 8 -10.72 -39.71 13.21
N GLY A 9 -10.67 -39.65 14.54
CA GLY A 9 -10.25 -38.45 15.28
C GLY A 9 -8.80 -38.08 14.98
N LEU A 10 -7.90 -39.08 14.96
CA LEU A 10 -6.49 -38.87 14.61
C LEU A 10 -6.33 -38.35 13.18
N MET A 11 -7.05 -38.91 12.21
CA MET A 11 -7.00 -38.45 10.82
C MET A 11 -7.56 -37.03 10.65
N ALA A 12 -8.62 -36.67 11.38
CA ALA A 12 -9.14 -35.31 11.37
C ALA A 12 -8.14 -34.31 11.97
N LEU A 13 -7.45 -34.70 13.04
CA LEU A 13 -6.43 -33.87 13.69
C LEU A 13 -5.21 -33.64 12.78
N ILE A 14 -4.75 -34.69 12.09
CA ILE A 14 -3.68 -34.57 11.09
C ILE A 14 -4.10 -33.64 9.96
N LEU A 15 -5.34 -33.75 9.46
CA LEU A 15 -5.84 -32.88 8.40
C LEU A 15 -5.85 -31.40 8.82
N VAL A 16 -6.28 -31.10 10.05
CA VAL A 16 -6.27 -29.73 10.59
C VAL A 16 -4.85 -29.19 10.70
N LEU A 17 -3.90 -30.00 11.18
CA LEU A 17 -2.49 -29.61 11.27
C LEU A 17 -1.89 -29.33 9.88
N VAL A 18 -2.17 -30.19 8.90
CA VAL A 18 -1.70 -30.00 7.51
C VAL A 18 -2.28 -28.72 6.89
N ILE A 19 -3.58 -28.46 7.06
CA ILE A 19 -4.21 -27.21 6.58
C ILE A 19 -3.57 -25.99 7.26
N SER A 20 -3.24 -26.09 8.55
CA SER A 20 -2.60 -25.01 9.31
C SER A 20 -1.16 -24.73 8.85
N THR A 21 -0.43 -25.77 8.40
CA THR A 21 0.93 -25.62 7.84
C THR A 21 0.94 -25.20 6.36
N LEU A 22 -0.11 -25.53 5.61
CA LEU A 22 -0.29 -25.12 4.21
C LEU A 22 -0.96 -23.76 4.08
N ALA A 23 -1.56 -23.26 5.16
CA ALA A 23 -1.89 -21.85 5.29
C ALA A 23 -0.58 -21.07 5.43
N GLU A 24 0.14 -20.92 4.31
CA GLU A 24 1.01 -19.77 4.13
C GLU A 24 0.22 -18.52 4.56
N PRO A 25 0.84 -17.51 5.18
CA PRO A 25 0.17 -16.26 5.49
C PRO A 25 -0.20 -15.55 4.18
N ALA A 26 -1.28 -16.01 3.54
CA ALA A 26 -1.89 -15.41 2.35
C ALA A 26 -2.53 -14.04 2.66
N PHE A 27 -2.36 -13.55 3.89
CA PHE A 27 -2.74 -12.23 4.36
C PHE A 27 -1.53 -11.34 4.64
N CYS A 28 -0.41 -11.53 3.94
CA CYS A 28 0.41 -10.38 3.56
C CYS A 28 -0.34 -9.61 2.47
N ILE A 29 -1.49 -8.99 2.81
CA ILE A 29 -2.02 -7.89 2.03
C ILE A 29 -0.94 -6.81 2.13
N TYR A 30 -0.01 -6.83 1.17
CA TYR A 30 0.86 -5.71 0.88
C TYR A 30 -0.07 -4.54 0.59
N TRP A 31 -0.38 -3.80 1.65
CA TRP A 31 -1.19 -2.60 1.59
C TRP A 31 -0.39 -1.56 0.81
N ASN A 32 -0.52 -1.63 -0.50
CA ASN A 32 0.11 -0.73 -1.44
C ASN A 32 -0.70 0.57 -1.44
N TRP A 33 -0.55 1.34 -0.36
CA TRP A 33 -1.25 2.60 -0.18
C TRP A 33 -0.71 3.58 -1.23
N LYS A 34 -1.59 3.96 -2.15
CA LYS A 34 -1.33 4.99 -3.15
C LYS A 34 -1.96 6.28 -2.65
N PHE A 35 -1.13 7.29 -2.42
CA PHE A 35 -1.59 8.62 -2.06
C PHE A 35 -1.71 9.46 -3.32
N HIS A 36 -2.88 10.09 -3.48
CA HIS A 36 -3.13 11.13 -4.47
C HIS A 36 -2.94 12.47 -3.80
N VAL A 37 -1.96 13.24 -4.26
CA VAL A 37 -1.66 14.56 -3.71
C VAL A 37 -1.97 15.60 -4.78
N HIS A 38 -2.75 16.60 -4.40
CA HIS A 38 -3.12 17.75 -5.23
C HIS A 38 -2.55 19.01 -4.59
N LEU A 39 -1.71 19.74 -5.32
CA LEU A 39 -1.20 21.05 -4.91
C LEU A 39 -1.81 22.12 -5.79
N VAL A 40 -2.43 23.10 -5.14
CA VAL A 40 -3.02 24.27 -5.80
C VAL A 40 -2.37 25.52 -5.25
N ASN A 41 -1.83 26.36 -6.15
CA ASN A 41 -1.30 27.67 -5.76
C ASN A 41 -2.44 28.71 -5.74
N ALA A 42 -2.95 29.00 -4.54
CA ALA A 42 -3.99 30.01 -4.31
C ALA A 42 -3.44 31.37 -3.86
N MET A 43 -2.15 31.64 -4.03
CA MET A 43 -1.55 32.92 -3.63
C MET A 43 -2.10 34.11 -4.44
N SER A 44 -2.22 35.27 -3.79
CA SER A 44 -2.78 36.47 -4.38
C SER A 44 -1.86 37.09 -5.42
N ASP A 45 -0.55 37.13 -5.15
CA ASP A 45 0.51 37.52 -6.07
C ASP A 45 1.17 36.29 -6.70
N ASN A 46 1.50 36.40 -7.99
CA ASN A 46 2.08 35.35 -8.82
C ASN A 46 3.12 35.92 -9.80
N SER A 47 3.73 37.05 -9.44
CA SER A 47 4.86 37.64 -10.14
C SER A 47 6.03 36.65 -10.31
N LYS A 48 6.11 35.62 -9.45
CA LYS A 48 6.96 34.43 -9.60
C LYS A 48 6.14 33.16 -9.30
N PRO A 49 6.39 32.04 -9.99
CA PRO A 49 5.70 30.78 -9.71
C PRO A 49 6.15 30.21 -8.36
N LEU A 50 5.26 29.46 -7.71
CA LEU A 50 5.61 28.65 -6.54
C LEU A 50 6.41 27.44 -7.01
N MET A 51 7.69 27.36 -6.63
CA MET A 51 8.49 26.18 -6.95
C MET A 51 8.14 25.03 -6.01
N VAL A 52 7.68 23.93 -6.57
CA VAL A 52 7.30 22.73 -5.84
C VAL A 52 8.33 21.64 -6.13
N HIS A 53 9.08 21.22 -5.12
CA HIS A 53 9.95 20.05 -5.21
C HIS A 53 9.25 18.84 -4.62
N VAL A 54 9.06 17.78 -5.42
CA VAL A 54 8.39 16.57 -4.96
C VAL A 54 9.37 15.40 -4.91
N LYS A 55 9.61 14.91 -3.71
CA LYS A 55 10.49 13.76 -3.47
C LYS A 55 9.80 12.72 -2.62
N SER A 56 9.71 11.51 -3.17
CA SER A 56 9.38 10.28 -2.44
C SER A 56 10.62 9.40 -2.35
N LYS A 57 10.68 8.54 -1.33
CA LYS A 57 11.83 7.69 -0.96
C LYS A 57 12.64 7.18 -2.16
N ASN A 58 11.97 6.63 -3.17
CA ASN A 58 12.60 6.07 -4.38
C ASN A 58 12.32 6.88 -5.66
N ASN A 59 11.52 7.94 -5.60
CA ASN A 59 11.09 8.68 -6.79
C ASN A 59 11.21 10.18 -6.55
N ASP A 60 12.22 10.77 -7.17
CA ASP A 60 12.38 12.22 -7.25
C ASP A 60 11.66 12.72 -8.51
N LEU A 61 10.58 13.47 -8.29
CA LEU A 61 9.79 14.06 -9.37
C LEU A 61 10.34 15.41 -9.82
N GLN A 62 11.47 15.86 -9.26
CA GLN A 62 12.13 17.13 -9.56
C GLN A 62 11.29 18.35 -9.16
N GLU A 63 11.77 19.52 -9.52
CA GLU A 63 11.13 20.80 -9.25
C GLU A 63 10.17 21.18 -10.37
N HIS A 64 8.98 21.63 -9.98
CA HIS A 64 7.93 22.08 -10.90
C HIS A 64 7.46 23.50 -10.54
N PRO A 65 7.41 24.42 -11.52
CA PRO A 65 6.83 25.74 -11.30
C PRO A 65 5.29 25.65 -11.28
N LEU A 66 4.67 26.07 -10.17
CA LEU A 66 3.23 26.13 -9.99
C LEU A 66 2.74 27.58 -9.98
N TRP A 67 2.16 28.00 -11.09
CA TRP A 67 1.55 29.33 -11.23
C TRP A 67 0.21 29.42 -10.48
N LYS A 68 -0.26 30.63 -10.19
CA LYS A 68 -1.55 30.91 -9.55
C LYS A 68 -2.71 30.22 -10.27
N ASN A 69 -3.57 29.61 -9.46
CA ASN A 69 -4.66 28.71 -9.88
C ASN A 69 -4.18 27.49 -10.68
N GLY A 70 -2.88 27.23 -10.72
CA GLY A 70 -2.32 26.01 -11.27
C GLY A 70 -2.60 24.83 -10.33
N ASP A 71 -2.78 23.67 -10.94
CA ASP A 71 -2.99 22.40 -10.26
C ASP A 71 -1.85 21.45 -10.62
N PHE A 72 -1.15 20.96 -9.60
CA PHE A 72 -0.15 19.93 -9.73
C PHE A 72 -0.62 18.66 -8.99
N GLN A 73 -0.78 17.58 -9.75
CA GLN A 73 -1.24 16.30 -9.24
C GLN A 73 -0.17 15.24 -9.38
N TYR A 74 0.09 14.49 -8.32
CA TYR A 74 1.01 13.37 -8.39
C TYR A 74 0.56 12.20 -7.51
N ARG A 75 0.99 11.00 -7.92
CA ARG A 75 0.69 9.73 -7.26
C ARG A 75 1.95 9.21 -6.60
N VAL A 76 1.90 8.97 -5.30
CA VAL A 76 3.00 8.33 -4.58
C VAL A 76 2.55 6.97 -4.08
N ALA A 77 3.30 5.93 -4.44
CA ALA A 77 3.18 4.63 -3.81
C ALA A 77 4.11 4.59 -2.58
N SER A 78 3.57 4.26 -1.42
CA SER A 78 4.38 3.98 -0.23
C SER A 78 4.98 2.58 -0.37
N LEU A 79 6.14 2.46 -1.04
CA LEU A 79 6.93 1.24 -0.97
C LEU A 79 7.77 1.28 0.32
N LYS A 80 7.37 0.43 1.27
CA LYS A 80 8.00 0.22 2.58
C LYS A 80 9.51 0.01 2.44
#